data_AF-A0A814V038-F1
#
_entry.id   AF-A0A814V038-F1
#
_cell.length_a   1.000
_cell.length_b   1.000
_cell.length_c   1.000
_cell.angle_alpha   90.00
_cell.angle_beta   90.00
_cell.angle_gamma   90.00
#
_symmetry.space_group_name_H-M   'P 1'
#
loop_
_entity.id
_entity.type
_entity.pdbx_description
1 polymer ?
#
loop_
_entity_poly.entity_id
_entity_poly.type
_entity_poly.pdbx_seq_one_letter_code
_entity_poly.pdbx_strand_id
1 'polypeptide(L)'
;MHLIITLMHVLLVFGNDVESISLKNHFQFFIKTVATVYHSNWRQNFLAKNPFVKNRFKLTNTVTHYNSSDFQYPMILTVGSCLVHRNLKVARARYNLSQIYVDILNMNYDELPSDWAYENRATAHVACKHILRGVRRKVLFDENFIQETSEIVHIEWMKRNVHRSQQELMVPYVNLTDVEKDKDRQAVMIACRLYNDHYLYYRFNTTPIHFSGHIFE
;
A
#
# COMPACT_ATOMS: atom_id res chain seq x y z
N MET A 1 52.24 -6.01 -8.18
CA MET A 1 51.44 -5.89 -6.93
C MET A 1 50.39 -4.78 -7.00
N HIS A 2 50.73 -3.56 -7.46
CA HIS A 2 49.75 -2.46 -7.58
C HIS A 2 48.56 -2.74 -8.51
N LEU A 3 48.77 -3.38 -9.67
CA LEU A 3 47.67 -3.68 -10.62
C LEU A 3 46.58 -4.60 -10.00
N ILE A 4 46.97 -5.53 -9.13
CA ILE A 4 46.05 -6.47 -8.46
C ILE A 4 45.24 -5.74 -7.39
N ILE A 5 45.85 -4.79 -6.69
CA ILE A 5 45.18 -3.97 -5.66
C ILE A 5 44.15 -3.05 -6.32
N THR A 6 44.47 -2.44 -7.47
CA THR A 6 43.53 -1.58 -8.21
C THR A 6 42.36 -2.39 -8.80
N LEU A 7 42.62 -3.59 -9.32
CA LEU A 7 41.57 -4.49 -9.84
C LEU A 7 40.62 -4.97 -8.72
N MET A 8 41.16 -5.29 -7.53
CA MET A 8 40.36 -5.66 -6.36
C MET A 8 39.49 -4.49 -5.85
N HIS A 9 40.02 -3.26 -5.84
CA HIS A 9 39.24 -2.08 -5.42
C HIS A 9 38.10 -1.78 -6.41
N VAL A 10 38.36 -1.89 -7.71
CA VAL A 10 37.33 -1.75 -8.75
C VAL A 10 36.24 -2.82 -8.58
N LEU A 11 36.61 -4.09 -8.41
CA LEU A 11 35.64 -5.17 -8.19
C LEU A 11 34.81 -5.01 -6.90
N LEU A 12 35.41 -4.51 -5.81
CA LEU A 12 34.72 -4.27 -4.55
C LEU A 12 33.75 -3.08 -4.64
N VAL A 13 34.15 -1.98 -5.29
CA VAL A 13 33.28 -0.80 -5.45
C VAL A 13 32.10 -1.12 -6.38
N PHE A 14 32.35 -1.73 -7.54
CA PHE A 14 31.28 -2.12 -8.46
C PHE A 14 30.40 -3.26 -7.90
N GLY A 15 30.96 -4.19 -7.12
CA GLY A 15 30.19 -5.25 -6.47
C GLY A 15 29.19 -4.72 -5.44
N ASN A 16 29.62 -3.77 -4.59
CA ASN A 16 28.77 -3.16 -3.58
C ASN A 16 27.63 -2.33 -4.20
N ASP A 17 27.91 -1.59 -5.28
CA ASP A 17 26.89 -0.79 -5.97
C ASP A 17 25.83 -1.68 -6.61
N VAL A 18 26.23 -2.77 -7.28
CA VAL A 18 25.30 -3.73 -7.91
C VAL A 18 24.42 -4.43 -6.87
N GLU A 19 24.98 -4.84 -5.73
CA GLU A 19 24.21 -5.47 -4.65
C GLU A 19 23.20 -4.48 -4.04
N SER A 20 23.59 -3.23 -3.83
CA SER A 20 22.71 -2.19 -3.31
C SER A 20 21.54 -1.87 -4.26
N ILE A 21 21.79 -1.82 -5.58
CA ILE A 21 20.78 -1.61 -6.61
C ILE A 21 19.82 -2.81 -6.67
N SER A 22 20.35 -4.03 -6.62
CA SER A 22 19.57 -5.27 -6.60
C SER A 22 18.63 -5.32 -5.39
N LEU A 23 19.12 -5.05 -4.19
CA LEU A 23 18.31 -4.98 -2.97
C LEU A 23 17.22 -3.90 -3.05
N LYS A 24 17.55 -2.73 -3.59
CA LYS A 24 16.58 -1.65 -3.82
C LYS A 24 15.48 -2.10 -4.77
N ASN A 25 15.82 -2.78 -5.86
CA ASN A 25 14.86 -3.31 -6.82
C ASN A 25 13.95 -4.38 -6.21
N HIS A 26 14.50 -5.31 -5.42
CA HIS A 26 13.69 -6.31 -4.71
C HIS A 26 12.74 -5.66 -3.70
N PHE A 27 13.18 -4.61 -3.01
CA PHE A 27 12.31 -3.90 -2.07
C PHE A 27 11.19 -3.14 -2.78
N GLN A 28 11.48 -2.48 -3.91
CA GLN A 28 10.44 -1.84 -4.72
C GLN A 28 9.45 -2.84 -5.30
N PHE A 29 9.93 -4.01 -5.74
CA PHE A 29 9.08 -5.12 -6.15
C PHE A 29 8.15 -5.54 -5.00
N PHE A 30 8.70 -5.76 -3.80
CA PHE A 30 7.90 -6.14 -2.63
C PHE A 30 6.79 -5.12 -2.34
N ILE A 31 7.13 -3.84 -2.31
CA ILE A 31 6.17 -2.75 -2.09
C ILE A 31 5.07 -2.77 -3.16
N LYS A 32 5.44 -2.87 -4.45
CA LYS A 32 4.48 -2.85 -5.55
C LYS A 32 3.52 -4.04 -5.46
N THR A 33 4.03 -5.22 -5.18
CA THR A 33 3.21 -6.44 -5.06
C THR A 33 2.24 -6.32 -3.90
N VAL A 34 2.69 -5.85 -2.72
CA VAL A 34 1.81 -5.62 -1.56
C VAL A 34 0.74 -4.58 -1.88
N ALA A 35 1.10 -3.44 -2.48
CA ALA A 35 0.14 -2.40 -2.85
C ALA A 35 -0.92 -2.91 -3.85
N THR A 36 -0.51 -3.75 -4.80
CA THR A 36 -1.39 -4.35 -5.81
C THR A 36 -2.41 -5.30 -5.20
N VAL A 37 -1.95 -6.21 -4.33
CA VAL A 37 -2.83 -7.18 -3.65
C VAL A 37 -3.72 -6.47 -2.64
N TYR A 38 -3.20 -5.48 -1.92
CA TYR A 38 -3.97 -4.69 -0.98
C TYR A 38 -5.14 -3.96 -1.66
N HIS A 39 -4.90 -3.28 -2.79
CA HIS A 39 -5.95 -2.67 -3.61
C HIS A 39 -6.98 -3.70 -4.09
N SER A 40 -6.49 -4.85 -4.58
CA SER A 40 -7.35 -5.90 -5.13
C SER A 40 -8.26 -6.52 -4.06
N ASN A 41 -7.72 -6.79 -2.87
CA ASN A 41 -8.48 -7.32 -1.73
C ASN A 41 -9.54 -6.33 -1.27
N TRP A 42 -9.17 -5.04 -1.11
CA TRP A 42 -10.14 -4.00 -0.78
C TRP A 42 -11.30 -3.96 -1.79
N ARG A 43 -10.97 -3.95 -3.09
CA ARG A 43 -11.96 -3.94 -4.18
C ARG A 43 -12.90 -5.14 -4.09
N GLN A 44 -12.35 -6.34 -3.93
CA GLN A 44 -13.13 -7.58 -3.84
C GLN A 44 -14.04 -7.57 -2.60
N ASN A 45 -13.50 -7.21 -1.44
CA ASN A 45 -14.26 -7.14 -0.19
C ASN A 45 -15.38 -6.10 -0.25
N PHE A 46 -15.09 -4.93 -0.85
CA PHE A 46 -16.09 -3.89 -1.04
C PHE A 46 -17.22 -4.37 -1.96
N LEU A 47 -16.89 -4.97 -3.11
CA LEU A 47 -17.88 -5.48 -4.07
C LEU A 47 -18.68 -6.66 -3.50
N ALA A 48 -18.06 -7.52 -2.68
CA ALA A 48 -18.76 -8.61 -2.00
C ALA A 48 -19.82 -8.07 -1.01
N LYS A 49 -19.50 -7.00 -0.26
CA LYS A 49 -20.45 -6.33 0.64
C LYS A 49 -21.47 -5.47 -0.10
N ASN A 50 -21.16 -5.04 -1.33
CA ASN A 50 -21.98 -4.11 -2.12
C ASN A 50 -22.15 -4.58 -3.57
N PRO A 51 -22.79 -5.75 -3.82
CA PRO A 51 -22.81 -6.38 -5.14
C PRO A 51 -23.49 -5.51 -6.22
N PHE A 52 -24.43 -4.65 -5.84
CA PHE A 52 -25.17 -3.75 -6.73
C PHE A 52 -24.39 -2.50 -7.18
N VAL A 53 -23.16 -2.32 -6.70
CA VAL A 53 -22.29 -1.18 -7.05
C VAL A 53 -21.38 -1.53 -8.23
N LYS A 54 -21.30 -2.81 -8.61
CA LYS A 54 -20.53 -3.27 -9.76
C LYS A 54 -20.98 -2.57 -11.05
N ASN A 55 -20.02 -2.07 -11.83
CA ASN A 55 -20.22 -1.46 -13.17
C ASN A 55 -20.96 -0.10 -13.21
N ARG A 56 -21.01 0.69 -12.13
CA ARG A 56 -21.65 2.01 -12.19
C ARG A 56 -20.83 3.09 -12.91
N PHE A 57 -19.53 2.90 -13.12
CA PHE A 57 -18.68 3.94 -13.71
C PHE A 57 -17.77 3.34 -14.79
N LYS A 58 -17.95 3.72 -16.05
CA LYS A 58 -17.02 3.39 -17.14
C LYS A 58 -16.15 4.62 -17.37
N LEU A 59 -14.86 4.45 -17.67
CA LEU A 59 -14.06 5.53 -18.25
C LEU A 59 -14.78 5.99 -19.53
N THR A 60 -15.30 7.22 -19.52
CA THR A 60 -15.87 7.85 -20.71
C THR A 60 -15.05 9.08 -21.06
N ASN A 61 -14.77 9.25 -22.35
CA ASN A 61 -14.09 10.43 -22.88
C ASN A 61 -15.11 11.56 -23.18
N THR A 62 -16.37 11.38 -22.77
CA THR A 62 -17.51 12.24 -23.08
C THR A 62 -17.89 13.08 -21.86
N VAL A 63 -17.94 14.40 -22.04
CA VAL A 63 -18.16 15.42 -20.99
C VAL A 63 -19.62 15.45 -20.48
N THR A 64 -20.43 14.45 -20.79
CA THR A 64 -21.87 14.48 -20.53
C THR A 64 -22.17 14.18 -19.05
N HIS A 65 -22.28 15.25 -18.28
CA HIS A 65 -23.09 15.44 -17.08
C HIS A 65 -23.33 14.20 -16.19
N TYR A 66 -22.33 13.83 -15.38
CA TYR A 66 -22.62 13.07 -14.16
C TYR A 66 -22.89 14.02 -13.02
N ASN A 67 -24.01 13.81 -12.33
CA ASN A 67 -24.43 14.66 -11.22
C ASN A 67 -23.71 14.23 -9.94
N SER A 68 -23.15 15.15 -9.16
CA SER A 68 -22.41 14.82 -7.93
C SER A 68 -23.29 14.13 -6.87
N SER A 69 -24.62 14.24 -7.00
CA SER A 69 -25.62 13.54 -6.20
C SER A 69 -25.70 12.03 -6.44
N ASP A 70 -25.19 11.52 -7.56
CA ASP A 70 -25.21 10.08 -7.87
C ASP A 70 -24.10 9.30 -7.13
N PHE A 71 -23.22 10.03 -6.41
CA PHE A 71 -22.09 9.51 -5.66
C PHE A 71 -22.43 9.41 -4.18
N GLN A 72 -23.05 8.29 -3.79
CA GLN A 72 -23.40 8.00 -2.40
C GLN A 72 -22.30 7.34 -1.57
N TYR A 73 -21.08 7.23 -2.09
CA TYR A 73 -20.01 6.50 -1.39
C TYR A 73 -18.84 7.44 -1.07
N PRO A 74 -18.53 7.68 0.22
CA PRO A 74 -17.26 8.27 0.58
C PRO A 74 -16.17 7.35 -0.01
N MET A 75 -15.23 7.96 -0.71
CA MET A 75 -14.05 7.28 -1.24
C MET A 75 -13.33 6.65 -0.04
N ILE A 76 -13.51 5.35 0.18
CA ILE A 76 -12.76 4.60 1.19
C ILE A 76 -11.38 4.35 0.59
N LEU A 77 -10.59 5.41 0.52
CA LEU A 77 -9.14 5.28 0.42
C LEU A 77 -8.68 4.56 1.68
N THR A 78 -7.78 3.63 1.47
CA THR A 78 -7.16 2.80 2.50
C THR A 78 -6.63 3.66 3.63
N VAL A 79 -6.97 3.26 4.86
CA VAL A 79 -6.73 3.95 6.13
C VAL A 79 -7.37 5.34 6.11
N GLY A 80 -8.50 5.49 6.78
CA GLY A 80 -9.20 6.76 6.92
C GLY A 80 -9.70 7.46 5.63
N SER A 81 -10.98 7.83 5.64
CA SER A 81 -11.57 8.82 4.75
C SER A 81 -10.77 10.13 4.81
N CYS A 82 -9.75 10.20 3.96
CA CYS A 82 -9.29 11.46 3.43
C CYS A 82 -10.53 12.19 2.88
N LEU A 83 -10.74 13.45 3.25
CA LEU A 83 -11.48 14.46 2.50
C LEU A 83 -10.89 14.59 1.09
N VAL A 84 -10.91 13.52 0.30
CA VAL A 84 -11.12 13.67 -1.13
C VAL A 84 -12.56 14.10 -1.20
N HIS A 85 -12.72 15.42 -1.35
CA HIS A 85 -13.98 16.13 -1.51
C HIS A 85 -15.06 15.24 -2.12
N ARG A 86 -16.30 15.45 -1.68
CA ARG A 86 -17.58 14.93 -2.18
C ARG A 86 -17.84 15.09 -3.69
N ASN A 87 -16.82 15.39 -4.49
CA ASN A 87 -16.86 15.37 -5.92
C ASN A 87 -15.73 14.46 -6.34
N LEU A 88 -16.04 13.44 -7.15
CA LEU A 88 -15.28 13.15 -8.36
C LEU A 88 -14.01 14.00 -8.44
N LYS A 89 -12.87 13.47 -8.03
CA LYS A 89 -11.64 14.03 -8.57
C LYS A 89 -11.60 13.58 -10.02
N VAL A 90 -12.29 14.39 -10.83
CA VAL A 90 -11.76 14.86 -12.10
C VAL A 90 -10.24 14.88 -11.95
N ALA A 91 -9.55 13.90 -12.51
CA ALA A 91 -8.12 14.03 -12.71
C ALA A 91 -7.99 15.16 -13.74
N ARG A 92 -7.79 16.40 -13.29
CA ARG A 92 -7.42 17.48 -14.19
C ARG A 92 -6.03 17.10 -14.69
N ALA A 93 -5.93 16.74 -15.97
CA ALA A 93 -4.64 16.78 -16.62
C ALA A 93 -4.10 18.20 -16.39
N ARG A 94 -2.85 18.32 -15.91
CA ARG A 94 -2.23 19.61 -15.53
C ARG A 94 -2.26 20.68 -16.64
N TYR A 95 -2.65 20.28 -17.86
CA TYR A 95 -2.69 21.07 -19.10
C TYR A 95 -4.00 20.95 -19.89
N ASN A 96 -5.06 20.28 -19.40
CA ASN A 96 -6.29 20.11 -20.19
C ASN A 96 -7.59 20.20 -19.37
N LEU A 97 -8.59 20.90 -19.90
CA LEU A 97 -9.89 21.23 -19.26
C LEU A 97 -10.87 20.03 -19.19
N SER A 98 -10.49 18.86 -19.68
CA SER A 98 -11.35 17.68 -19.72
C SER A 98 -11.51 17.03 -18.34
N GLN A 99 -12.76 16.81 -17.93
CA GLN A 99 -13.07 16.09 -16.69
C GLN A 99 -12.85 14.57 -16.88
N ILE A 100 -11.91 13.97 -16.14
CA ILE A 100 -11.67 12.51 -16.17
C ILE A 100 -12.40 11.85 -15.00
N TYR A 101 -13.33 10.96 -15.31
CA TYR A 101 -14.04 10.11 -14.36
C TYR A 101 -13.23 8.84 -14.10
N VAL A 102 -12.95 8.53 -12.83
CA VAL A 102 -12.12 7.38 -12.43
C VAL A 102 -12.98 6.36 -11.70
N ASP A 103 -13.07 5.15 -12.24
CA ASP A 103 -13.72 4.03 -11.55
C ASP A 103 -12.72 3.20 -10.77
N ILE A 104 -12.44 3.64 -9.55
CA ILE A 104 -11.55 2.92 -8.62
C ILE A 104 -11.99 1.49 -8.33
N LEU A 105 -13.29 1.18 -8.44
CA LEU A 105 -13.83 -0.15 -8.16
C LEU A 105 -13.62 -1.13 -9.30
N ASN A 106 -13.31 -0.66 -10.51
CA ASN A 106 -13.00 -1.50 -11.66
C ASN A 106 -11.54 -1.40 -12.11
N MET A 107 -10.80 -0.41 -11.62
CA MET A 107 -9.39 -0.23 -11.96
C MET A 107 -8.47 -1.13 -11.13
N ASN A 108 -7.49 -1.71 -11.79
CA ASN A 108 -6.35 -2.36 -11.16
C ASN A 108 -5.42 -1.31 -10.56
N TYR A 109 -4.53 -1.74 -9.64
CA TYR A 109 -3.61 -0.83 -8.96
C TYR A 109 -2.76 0.01 -9.94
N ASP A 110 -2.22 -0.63 -10.98
CA ASP A 110 -1.37 0.01 -11.99
C ASP A 110 -2.14 0.95 -12.93
N GLU A 111 -3.47 0.94 -12.90
CA GLU A 111 -4.33 1.81 -13.70
C GLU A 111 -4.69 3.10 -12.92
N LEU A 112 -4.57 3.08 -11.59
CA LEU A 112 -4.97 4.20 -10.74
C LEU A 112 -4.17 5.49 -11.05
N PRO A 113 -4.80 6.68 -10.91
CA PRO A 113 -4.07 7.93 -10.88
C PRO A 113 -2.92 7.89 -9.86
N SER A 114 -1.79 8.53 -10.19
CA SER A 114 -0.56 8.48 -9.38
C SER A 114 -0.79 8.82 -7.91
N ASP A 115 -1.63 9.82 -7.65
CA ASP A 115 -1.94 10.32 -6.32
C ASP A 115 -2.81 9.35 -5.52
N TRP A 116 -3.58 8.49 -6.20
CA TRP A 116 -4.45 7.50 -5.57
C TRP A 116 -3.67 6.21 -5.29
N ALA A 117 -2.87 5.77 -6.27
CA ALA A 117 -1.90 4.69 -6.09
C ALA A 117 -0.86 5.01 -5.00
N TYR A 118 -0.62 6.29 -4.73
CA TYR A 118 0.34 6.76 -3.73
C TYR A 118 -0.01 6.28 -2.32
N GLU A 119 -1.28 6.34 -1.87
CA GLU A 119 -1.63 5.91 -0.52
C GLU A 119 -1.41 4.41 -0.32
N ASN A 120 -1.90 3.59 -1.24
CA ASN A 120 -1.67 2.15 -1.22
C ASN A 120 -0.17 1.82 -1.21
N ARG A 121 0.63 2.54 -2.02
CA ARG A 121 2.08 2.38 -2.05
C ARG A 121 2.75 2.79 -0.75
N ALA A 122 2.32 3.91 -0.16
CA ALA A 122 2.90 4.43 1.07
C ALA A 122 2.59 3.51 2.26
N THR A 123 1.35 3.01 2.36
CA THR A 123 0.94 1.99 3.33
C THR A 123 1.74 0.70 3.15
N ALA A 124 1.81 0.18 1.91
CA ALA A 124 2.61 -1.00 1.60
C ALA A 124 4.10 -0.81 1.96
N HIS A 125 4.66 0.37 1.69
CA HIS A 125 6.05 0.69 2.03
C HIS A 125 6.29 0.61 3.54
N VAL A 126 5.43 1.21 4.36
CA VAL A 126 5.56 1.15 5.82
C VAL A 126 5.49 -0.30 6.29
N ALA A 127 4.49 -1.06 5.84
CA ALA A 127 4.35 -2.48 6.19
C ALA A 127 5.61 -3.27 5.79
N CYS A 128 6.02 -3.25 4.51
CA CYS A 128 7.18 -3.97 3.99
C CYS A 128 8.47 -3.63 4.76
N LYS A 129 8.68 -2.35 5.07
CA LYS A 129 9.85 -1.89 5.84
C LYS A 129 9.88 -2.52 7.22
N HIS A 130 8.74 -2.58 7.90
CA HIS A 130 8.63 -3.16 9.24
C HIS A 130 8.74 -4.68 9.23
N ILE A 131 8.18 -5.36 8.23
CA ILE A 131 8.39 -6.80 8.01
C ILE A 131 9.89 -7.11 7.85
N LEU A 132 10.59 -6.40 6.96
CA LEU A 132 12.03 -6.61 6.76
C LEU A 132 12.85 -6.33 8.02
N ARG A 133 12.46 -5.32 8.81
CA ARG A 133 13.09 -5.05 10.10
C ARG A 133 12.82 -6.18 11.09
N GLY A 134 11.60 -6.73 11.12
CA GLY A 134 11.19 -7.84 11.98
C GLY A 134 12.00 -9.10 11.69
N VAL A 135 12.07 -9.53 10.43
CA VAL A 135 12.83 -10.74 10.04
C VAL A 135 14.33 -10.60 10.31
N ARG A 136 14.93 -9.42 10.06
CA ARG A 136 16.34 -9.16 10.37
C ARG A 136 16.64 -9.20 11.86
N ARG A 137 15.68 -8.81 12.68
CA ARG A 137 15.78 -8.82 14.14
C ARG A 137 15.29 -10.12 14.78
N LYS A 138 14.83 -11.08 13.96
CA LYS A 138 14.25 -12.35 14.42
C LYS A 138 13.13 -12.15 15.45
N VAL A 139 12.28 -11.15 15.21
CA VAL A 139 11.10 -10.90 16.05
C VAL A 139 10.09 -12.02 15.84
N LEU A 140 9.30 -12.33 16.87
CA LEU A 140 8.16 -13.23 16.75
C LEU A 140 7.08 -12.57 15.89
N PHE A 141 6.53 -13.30 14.92
CA PHE A 141 5.42 -12.83 14.09
C PHE A 141 4.13 -13.42 14.65
N ASP A 142 3.53 -12.72 15.61
CA ASP A 142 2.28 -13.05 16.28
C ASP A 142 1.26 -11.91 16.14
N GLU A 143 0.13 -12.02 16.83
CA GLU A 143 -0.89 -10.96 16.86
C GLU A 143 -0.34 -9.63 17.36
N ASN A 144 0.55 -9.63 18.37
CA ASN A 144 1.14 -8.41 18.90
C ASN A 144 1.99 -7.71 17.83
N PHE A 145 2.82 -8.45 17.09
CA PHE A 145 3.58 -7.89 16.00
C PHE A 145 2.69 -7.25 14.93
N ILE A 146 1.58 -7.91 14.58
CA ILE A 146 0.60 -7.36 13.62
C ILE A 146 -0.01 -6.07 14.16
N GLN A 147 -0.44 -6.06 15.42
CA GLN A 147 -1.08 -4.90 16.06
C GLN A 147 -0.11 -3.70 16.14
N GLU A 148 1.10 -3.91 16.64
CA GLU A 148 2.14 -2.87 16.75
C GLU A 148 2.52 -2.31 15.38
N THR A 149 2.68 -3.19 14.38
CA THR A 149 3.02 -2.73 13.02
C THR A 149 1.86 -1.98 12.37
N SER A 150 0.61 -2.39 12.64
CA SER A 150 -0.58 -1.71 12.14
C SER A 150 -0.75 -0.31 12.74
N GLU A 151 -0.46 -0.15 14.03
CA GLU A 151 -0.41 1.17 14.66
C GLU A 151 0.63 2.08 13.98
N ILE A 152 1.81 1.55 13.65
CA ILE A 152 2.84 2.32 12.94
C ILE A 152 2.36 2.72 11.54
N VAL A 153 1.68 1.83 10.82
CA VAL A 153 1.06 2.15 9.53
C VAL A 153 0.09 3.32 9.67
N HIS A 154 -0.78 3.29 10.67
CA HIS A 154 -1.74 4.36 10.96
C HIS A 154 -1.06 5.69 11.30
N ILE A 155 -0.06 5.66 12.18
CA ILE A 155 0.73 6.85 12.55
C ILE A 155 1.37 7.50 11.33
N GLU A 156 1.99 6.70 10.46
CA GLU A 156 2.60 7.20 9.24
C GLU A 156 1.56 7.72 8.25
N TRP A 157 0.39 7.09 8.17
CA TRP A 157 -0.72 7.60 7.38
C TRP A 157 -1.22 8.95 7.89
N MET A 158 -1.42 9.12 9.20
CA MET A 158 -1.85 10.38 9.81
C MET A 158 -0.89 11.53 9.46
N LYS A 159 0.43 11.30 9.53
CA LYS A 159 1.45 12.30 9.16
C LYS A 159 1.27 12.82 7.73
N ARG A 160 0.85 11.96 6.79
CA ARG A 160 0.62 12.32 5.38
C ARG A 160 -0.77 12.88 5.09
N ASN A 161 -1.71 12.73 6.02
CA ASN A 161 -3.13 12.98 5.79
C ASN A 161 -3.77 14.02 6.72
N VAL A 162 -3.02 14.58 7.67
CA VAL A 162 -3.50 15.52 8.70
C VAL A 162 -4.37 16.68 8.17
N HIS A 163 -4.06 17.25 7.01
CA HIS A 163 -4.80 18.39 6.45
C HIS A 163 -5.95 18.01 5.51
N ARG A 164 -6.10 16.72 5.22
CA ARG A 164 -7.04 16.21 4.21
C ARG A 164 -7.84 15.03 4.71
N SER A 165 -7.93 14.81 6.01
CA SER A 165 -8.65 13.68 6.60
C SER A 165 -9.74 14.14 7.56
N GLN A 166 -10.69 13.26 7.82
CA GLN A 166 -11.71 13.48 8.86
C GLN A 166 -11.07 13.35 10.24
N GLN A 167 -11.51 14.18 11.19
CA GLN A 167 -10.96 14.22 12.54
C GLN A 167 -11.12 12.89 13.28
N GLU A 168 -12.20 12.14 12.99
CA GLU A 168 -12.50 10.82 13.56
C GLU A 168 -11.40 9.77 13.28
N LEU A 169 -10.57 10.01 12.27
CA LEU A 169 -9.49 9.14 11.85
C LEU A 169 -8.12 9.69 12.23
N MET A 170 -8.06 10.94 12.69
CA MET A 170 -6.87 11.59 13.21
C MET A 170 -6.75 11.35 14.72
N VAL A 171 -7.07 10.14 15.16
CA VAL A 171 -7.03 9.70 16.56
C VAL A 171 -6.00 8.58 16.74
N PRO A 172 -5.50 8.35 17.97
CA PRO A 172 -4.63 7.22 18.27
C PRO A 172 -5.21 5.88 17.78
N TYR A 173 -4.35 4.95 17.38
CA TYR A 173 -4.77 3.67 16.80
C TYR A 173 -5.73 2.89 17.71
N VAL A 174 -5.48 2.90 19.02
CA VAL A 174 -6.35 2.27 20.03
C VAL A 174 -7.80 2.78 19.97
N ASN A 175 -8.01 4.04 19.60
CA ASN A 175 -9.31 4.70 19.53
C ASN A 175 -10.01 4.54 18.18
N LEU A 176 -9.38 3.89 17.19
CA LEU A 176 -10.03 3.56 15.94
C LEU A 176 -11.09 2.46 16.12
N THR A 177 -12.12 2.50 15.28
CA THR A 177 -13.04 1.38 15.12
C THR A 177 -12.32 0.14 14.60
N ASP A 178 -12.85 -1.05 14.88
CA ASP A 178 -12.24 -2.29 14.40
C ASP A 178 -12.20 -2.37 12.87
N VAL A 179 -13.17 -1.74 12.19
CA VAL A 179 -13.19 -1.66 10.72
C VAL A 179 -12.01 -0.85 10.17
N GLU A 180 -11.63 0.24 10.84
CA GLU A 180 -10.46 1.03 10.43
C GLU A 180 -9.15 0.33 10.79
N LYS A 181 -9.06 -0.26 11.99
CA LYS A 181 -7.90 -1.08 12.40
C LYS A 181 -7.65 -2.23 11.44
N ASP A 182 -8.71 -2.87 10.97
CA ASP A 182 -8.62 -4.01 10.05
C ASP A 182 -7.96 -3.64 8.72
N LYS A 183 -8.15 -2.41 8.23
CA LYS A 183 -7.48 -1.94 7.01
C LYS A 183 -5.97 -1.90 7.17
N ASP A 184 -5.48 -1.46 8.34
CA ASP A 184 -4.04 -1.43 8.64
C ASP A 184 -3.50 -2.86 8.83
N ARG A 185 -4.22 -3.70 9.59
CA ARG A 185 -3.85 -5.12 9.78
C ARG A 185 -3.73 -5.87 8.47
N GLN A 186 -4.67 -5.67 7.55
CA GLN A 186 -4.64 -6.30 6.23
C GLN A 186 -3.36 -5.96 5.45
N ALA A 187 -2.88 -4.72 5.50
CA ALA A 187 -1.63 -4.35 4.83
C ALA A 187 -0.43 -5.13 5.39
N VAL A 188 -0.37 -5.29 6.72
CA VAL A 188 0.69 -6.04 7.41
C VAL A 188 0.60 -7.54 7.09
N MET A 189 -0.60 -8.13 7.20
CA MET A 189 -0.84 -9.54 6.90
C MET A 189 -0.50 -9.90 5.45
N ILE A 190 -0.90 -9.06 4.49
CA ILE A 190 -0.56 -9.24 3.08
C ILE A 190 0.96 -9.18 2.88
N ALA A 191 1.64 -8.23 3.53
CA ALA A 191 3.09 -8.12 3.44
C ALA A 191 3.81 -9.36 4.00
N CYS A 192 3.39 -9.88 5.15
CA CYS A 192 3.94 -11.11 5.71
C CYS A 192 3.74 -12.30 4.76
N ARG A 193 2.51 -12.48 4.25
CA ARG A 193 2.19 -13.58 3.33
C ARG A 193 3.03 -13.51 2.06
N LEU A 194 3.03 -12.35 1.40
CA LEU A 194 3.76 -12.17 0.14
C LEU A 194 5.27 -12.25 0.30
N TYR A 195 5.81 -11.91 1.47
CA TYR A 195 7.22 -12.10 1.76
C TYR A 195 7.63 -13.58 1.69
N ASN A 196 6.78 -14.48 2.17
CA ASN A 196 6.99 -15.91 2.04
C ASN A 196 6.69 -16.41 0.61
N ASP A 197 5.52 -16.06 0.05
CA ASP A 197 5.06 -16.54 -1.26
C ASP A 197 6.03 -16.18 -2.39
N HIS A 198 6.65 -15.00 -2.32
CA HIS A 198 7.64 -14.55 -3.29
C HIS A 198 9.08 -14.88 -2.92
N TYR A 199 9.29 -15.75 -1.92
CA TYR A 199 10.61 -16.23 -1.56
C TYR A 199 11.59 -15.07 -1.24
N LEU A 200 11.06 -13.96 -0.71
CA LEU A 200 11.83 -12.73 -0.51
C LEU A 200 12.94 -12.90 0.54
N TYR A 201 12.79 -13.88 1.44
CA TYR A 201 13.82 -14.25 2.39
C TYR A 201 15.13 -14.71 1.72
N TYR A 202 15.08 -15.37 0.55
CA TYR A 202 16.30 -15.64 -0.22
C TYR A 202 16.91 -14.37 -0.80
N ARG A 203 16.07 -13.43 -1.25
CA ARG A 203 16.51 -12.17 -1.88
C ARG A 203 17.11 -11.18 -0.87
N PHE A 204 16.65 -11.24 0.38
CA PHE A 204 17.11 -10.37 1.45
C PHE A 204 18.10 -11.04 2.42
N ASN A 205 18.49 -12.28 2.15
CA ASN A 205 19.36 -13.10 3.00
C ASN A 205 18.86 -13.17 4.46
N THR A 206 17.60 -13.55 4.60
CA THR A 206 16.83 -13.62 5.86
C THR A 206 16.08 -14.94 5.94
N THR A 207 15.30 -15.15 7.00
CA THR A 207 14.47 -16.35 7.17
C THR A 207 13.04 -16.12 6.69
N PRO A 208 12.31 -17.20 6.34
CA PRO A 208 10.87 -17.15 6.18
C PRO A 208 10.19 -16.65 7.46
N ILE A 209 9.00 -16.07 7.31
CA ILE A 209 8.13 -15.73 8.42
C ILE A 209 7.38 -16.98 8.84
N HIS A 210 7.50 -17.35 10.11
CA HIS A 210 6.67 -18.38 10.72
C HIS A 210 5.75 -17.69 11.71
N PHE A 211 4.46 -17.78 11.45
CA PHE A 211 3.47 -17.21 12.34
C PHE A 211 3.26 -18.11 13.55
N SER A 212 3.25 -17.50 14.74
CA SER A 212 2.95 -18.19 15.98
C SER A 212 1.54 -17.83 16.44
N GLY A 213 0.69 -18.86 16.62
CA GLY A 213 -0.69 -18.70 17.09
C GLY A 213 -1.74 -18.74 15.97
N HIS A 214 -3.01 -18.62 16.36
CA HIS A 214 -4.12 -18.49 15.41
C HIS A 214 -4.14 -17.07 14.87
N ILE A 215 -3.92 -16.92 13.56
CA ILE A 215 -4.13 -15.65 12.87
C ILE A 215 -5.55 -15.68 12.37
N PHE A 216 -6.34 -14.70 12.84
CA PHE A 216 -7.75 -14.47 12.53
C PHE A 216 -8.17 -15.04 11.17
N GLU A 217 -8.94 -16.13 11.21
CA GLU A 217 -9.72 -16.67 10.08
C GLU A 217 -10.95 -15.80 9.81
#